data_AF-A0A969ZAP9-F1
#
_entry.id   AF-A0A969ZAP9-F1
#
_cell.length_a   1.000
_cell.length_b   1.000
_cell.length_c   1.000
_cell.angle_alpha   90.00
_cell.angle_beta   90.00
_cell.angle_gamma   90.00
#
_symmetry.space_group_name_H-M   'P 1'
#
loop_
_entity.id
_entity.type
_entity.pdbx_description
1 polymer ?
#
loop_
_entity_poly.entity_id
_entity_poly.type
_entity_poly.pdbx_seq_one_letter_code
_entity_poly.pdbx_strand_id
1 'polypeptide(L)'
;MDAKPLRKVLDLERQKDYNDTAVFGGLDKFLIRWAAQTEGTFNKPSVLKKFKQLQLDKGSYSQLDKEQRKTKIDQILAFVDEYE
;
A
#
# COMPACT_ATOMS: atom_id res chain seq x y z
N MET A 1 -5.92 1.92 12.92
CA MET A 1 -4.74 2.52 12.24
C MET A 1 -5.22 3.71 11.41
N ASP A 2 -4.44 4.76 11.23
CA ASP A 2 -4.84 5.87 10.32
C ASP A 2 -4.58 5.47 8.87
N ALA A 3 -5.56 4.79 8.24
CA ALA A 3 -5.50 4.41 6.84
C ALA A 3 -6.15 5.41 5.88
N LYS A 4 -6.73 6.51 6.41
CA LYS A 4 -7.25 7.64 5.64
C LYS A 4 -6.27 8.19 4.58
N PRO A 5 -5.00 8.47 4.89
CA PRO A 5 -4.07 9.00 3.88
C PRO A 5 -3.74 7.94 2.82
N LEU A 6 -3.67 6.66 3.19
CA LEU A 6 -3.46 5.56 2.25
C LEU A 6 -4.64 5.44 1.27
N ARG A 7 -5.89 5.38 1.78
CA ARG A 7 -7.10 5.34 0.93
C ARG A 7 -7.16 6.51 -0.05
N LYS A 8 -6.83 7.73 0.40
CA LYS A 8 -6.84 8.92 -0.45
C LYS A 8 -5.80 8.82 -1.58
N VAL A 9 -4.61 8.33 -1.27
CA VAL A 9 -3.55 8.14 -2.26
C VAL A 9 -3.91 7.03 -3.26
N LEU A 10 -4.53 5.94 -2.81
CA LEU A 10 -4.98 4.84 -3.67
C LEU A 10 -6.15 5.25 -4.58
N ASP A 11 -7.04 6.11 -4.09
CA ASP A 11 -8.12 6.69 -4.89
C ASP A 11 -7.58 7.59 -6.01
N LEU A 12 -6.57 8.40 -5.71
CA LEU A 12 -5.87 9.20 -6.73
C LEU A 12 -5.22 8.32 -7.80
N GLU A 13 -4.58 7.22 -7.42
CA GLU A 13 -4.02 6.24 -8.37
C GLU A 13 -5.11 5.61 -9.26
N ARG A 14 -6.29 5.29 -8.69
CA ARG A 14 -7.45 4.82 -9.46
C ARG A 14 -7.89 5.83 -10.51
N GLN A 15 -8.02 7.10 -10.12
CA GLN A 15 -8.43 8.18 -11.01
C GLN A 15 -7.40 8.43 -12.13
N LYS A 16 -6.13 8.14 -11.84
CA LYS A 16 -4.99 8.29 -12.76
C LYS A 16 -4.72 7.04 -13.61
N ASP A 17 -5.61 6.05 -13.58
CA ASP A 17 -5.51 4.81 -14.35
C ASP A 17 -4.21 4.02 -14.05
N TYR A 18 -3.63 4.21 -12.85
CA TYR A 18 -2.40 3.54 -12.39
C TYR A 18 -1.18 3.74 -13.32
N ASN A 19 -1.21 4.82 -14.11
CA ASN A 19 -0.24 5.10 -15.18
C ASN A 19 0.57 6.37 -14.94
N ASP A 20 0.35 7.06 -13.82
CA ASP A 20 1.03 8.31 -13.53
C ASP A 20 2.37 8.07 -12.82
N THR A 21 3.44 8.13 -13.61
CA THR A 21 4.82 7.91 -13.16
C THR A 21 5.29 8.90 -12.09
N ALA A 22 4.70 10.09 -12.01
CA ALA A 22 4.99 11.05 -10.94
C ALA A 22 4.49 10.55 -9.59
N VAL A 23 3.44 9.73 -9.58
CA VAL A 23 2.86 9.15 -8.37
C VAL A 23 3.65 7.93 -7.92
N PHE A 24 4.29 7.16 -8.82
CA PHE A 24 4.98 5.92 -8.44
C PHE A 24 6.12 6.14 -7.42
N GLY A 25 6.97 7.13 -7.65
CA GLY A 25 8.06 7.45 -6.72
C GLY A 25 7.56 8.03 -5.39
N GLY A 26 6.44 8.76 -5.42
CA GLY A 26 5.77 9.26 -4.22
C GLY A 26 5.10 8.14 -3.44
N LEU A 27 4.47 7.19 -4.16
CA LEU A 27 3.76 6.05 -3.61
C LEU A 27 4.72 5.08 -2.93
N ASP A 28 5.84 4.74 -3.56
CA ASP A 28 6.83 3.86 -2.94
C ASP A 28 7.34 4.46 -1.62
N LYS A 29 7.69 5.75 -1.61
CA LYS A 29 8.10 6.44 -0.37
C LYS A 29 6.98 6.53 0.67
N PHE A 30 5.73 6.68 0.22
CA PHE A 30 4.57 6.72 1.11
C PHE A 30 4.31 5.34 1.73
N LEU A 31 4.32 4.27 0.93
CA LEU A 31 4.13 2.89 1.38
C LEU A 31 5.22 2.47 2.36
N ILE A 32 6.48 2.80 2.11
CA ILE A 32 7.59 2.52 3.04
C ILE A 32 7.37 3.24 4.38
N ARG A 33 7.02 4.54 4.35
CA ARG A 33 6.77 5.31 5.58
C ARG A 33 5.55 4.81 6.35
N TRP A 34 4.46 4.55 5.63
CA TRP A 34 3.24 4.00 6.21
C TRP A 34 3.50 2.62 6.79
N ALA A 35 4.29 1.78 6.12
CA ALA A 35 4.65 0.46 6.62
C ALA A 35 5.46 0.51 7.91
N ALA A 36 6.47 1.38 7.99
CA ALA A 36 7.22 1.60 9.22
C ALA A 36 6.32 2.09 10.38
N GLN A 37 5.35 2.98 10.09
CA GLN A 37 4.42 3.47 11.10
C GLN A 37 3.41 2.40 11.55
N THR A 38 2.95 1.57 10.61
CA THR A 38 1.88 0.61 10.85
C THR A 38 2.41 -0.69 11.46
N GLU A 39 3.64 -1.12 11.12
CA GLU A 39 4.28 -2.31 11.71
C GLU A 39 4.28 -2.26 13.24
N GLY A 40 4.54 -1.08 13.84
CA GLY A 40 4.52 -0.88 15.29
C GLY A 40 3.13 -0.83 15.94
N THR A 41 2.05 -0.74 15.16
CA THR A 41 0.67 -0.69 15.68
C THR A 41 -0.03 -2.05 15.71
N PHE A 42 0.49 -3.06 15.03
CA PHE A 42 -0.10 -4.40 15.03
C PHE A 42 0.32 -5.20 16.27
N ASN A 43 -0.59 -5.39 17.23
CA ASN A 43 -0.36 -6.26 18.38
C ASN A 43 -0.53 -7.77 18.09
N LYS A 44 -0.92 -8.15 16.86
CA LYS A 44 -1.20 -9.54 16.47
C LYS A 44 -0.15 -10.06 15.48
N PRO A 45 0.55 -11.18 15.78
CA PRO A 45 1.59 -11.74 14.90
C PRO A 45 1.04 -12.23 13.56
N SER A 46 -0.20 -12.72 13.51
CA SER A 46 -0.85 -13.12 12.25
C SER A 46 -1.04 -11.95 11.28
N VAL A 47 -1.32 -10.76 11.82
CA VAL A 47 -1.51 -9.55 11.02
C VAL A 47 -0.18 -9.04 10.50
N LEU A 48 0.85 -9.03 11.35
CA LEU A 48 2.24 -8.76 10.93
C LEU A 48 2.72 -9.69 9.83
N LYS A 49 2.36 -10.98 9.89
CA LYS A 49 2.73 -11.96 8.84
C LYS A 49 2.04 -11.66 7.51
N LYS A 50 0.74 -11.30 7.51
CA LYS A 50 0.03 -10.85 6.30
C LYS A 50 0.63 -9.52 5.79
N PHE A 51 0.92 -8.60 6.69
CA PHE A 51 1.52 -7.31 6.39
C PHE A 51 2.87 -7.45 5.67
N LYS A 52 3.78 -8.28 6.20
CA LYS A 52 5.08 -8.57 5.55
C LYS A 52 4.94 -9.28 4.21
N GLN A 53 3.88 -10.07 4.01
CA GLN A 53 3.62 -10.69 2.70
C GLN A 53 3.22 -9.67 1.63
N LEU A 54 2.66 -8.51 2.01
CA LEU A 54 2.34 -7.44 1.06
C LEU A 54 3.61 -6.76 0.50
N GLN A 55 4.76 -6.91 1.17
CA GLN A 55 6.07 -6.37 0.78
C GLN A 55 6.01 -4.86 0.43
N LEU A 56 5.35 -4.08 1.29
CA LEU A 56 5.18 -2.63 1.11
C LEU A 56 6.48 -1.84 1.35
N ASP A 57 7.43 -2.44 2.06
CA ASP A 57 8.73 -1.87 2.40
C ASP A 57 9.74 -1.91 1.24
N LYS A 58 9.50 -2.74 0.22
CA LYS A 58 10.48 -2.98 -0.85
C LYS A 58 10.52 -1.93 -1.95
N GLY A 59 9.57 -0.99 -1.98
CA GLY A 59 9.58 0.07 -2.96
C GLY A 59 9.43 -0.43 -4.41
N SER A 60 8.80 -1.59 -4.61
CA SER A 60 8.69 -2.22 -5.95
C SER A 60 7.45 -1.78 -6.72
N TYR A 61 6.65 -0.83 -6.22
CA TYR A 61 5.40 -0.46 -6.87
C TYR A 61 5.62 0.16 -8.26
N SER A 62 6.63 1.01 -8.36
CA SER A 62 7.11 1.58 -9.62
C SER A 62 7.55 0.54 -10.65
N GLN A 63 8.00 -0.64 -10.22
CA GLN A 63 8.47 -1.73 -11.09
C GLN A 63 7.34 -2.68 -11.56
N LEU A 64 6.13 -2.57 -11.00
CA LEU A 64 4.99 -3.41 -11.37
C LEU A 64 4.28 -2.87 -12.61
N ASP A 65 3.76 -3.78 -13.45
CA ASP A 65 2.84 -3.41 -14.53
C ASP A 65 1.49 -2.95 -14.00
N LYS A 66 0.73 -2.24 -14.84
CA LYS A 66 -0.60 -1.69 -14.50
C LYS A 66 -1.55 -2.71 -13.85
N GLU A 67 -1.62 -3.93 -14.38
CA GLU A 67 -2.47 -4.99 -13.82
C GLU A 67 -1.97 -5.50 -12.46
N GLN A 68 -0.65 -5.64 -12.32
CA GLN A 68 -0.03 -6.02 -11.05
C GLN A 68 -0.24 -4.94 -9.98
N ARG A 69 -0.12 -3.66 -10.36
CA ARG A 69 -0.41 -2.51 -9.49
C ARG A 69 -1.86 -2.51 -9.02
N LYS A 70 -2.80 -2.73 -9.93
CA LYS A 70 -4.23 -2.80 -9.60
C LYS A 70 -4.51 -3.90 -8.58
N THR A 71 -3.97 -5.10 -8.79
CA THR A 71 -4.06 -6.22 -7.85
C THR A 71 -3.40 -5.90 -6.51
N LYS A 72 -2.21 -5.29 -6.53
CA LYS A 72 -1.48 -4.89 -5.32
C LYS A 72 -2.28 -3.89 -4.49
N ILE A 73 -2.83 -2.85 -5.12
CA ILE A 73 -3.68 -1.85 -4.46
C ILE A 73 -4.92 -2.49 -3.87
N ASP A 74 -5.56 -3.40 -4.59
CA ASP A 74 -6.74 -4.11 -4.12
C ASP A 74 -6.44 -4.96 -2.88
N GLN A 75 -5.31 -5.69 -2.88
CA GLN A 75 -4.84 -6.45 -1.72
C GLN A 75 -4.54 -5.56 -0.51
N ILE A 76 -3.93 -4.39 -0.73
CA ILE A 76 -3.65 -3.42 0.34
C ILE A 76 -4.96 -2.86 0.91
N LEU A 77 -5.92 -2.51 0.06
CA LEU A 77 -7.22 -2.01 0.49
C LEU A 77 -7.99 -3.07 1.26
N ALA A 78 -8.04 -4.30 0.76
CA ALA A 78 -8.70 -5.41 1.45
C ALA A 78 -8.06 -5.69 2.82
N PHE A 79 -6.74 -5.63 2.91
CA PHE A 79 -6.03 -5.76 4.18
C PHE A 79 -6.40 -4.62 5.13
N VAL A 80 -6.38 -3.37 4.67
CA VAL A 80 -6.79 -2.23 5.50
C VAL A 80 -8.23 -2.36 5.94
N ASP A 81 -9.15 -2.74 5.07
CA ASP A 81 -10.56 -2.92 5.41
C ASP A 81 -10.79 -4.01 6.46
N GLU A 82 -10.00 -5.09 6.40
CA GLU A 82 -10.04 -6.19 7.37
C GLU A 82 -9.47 -5.81 8.74
N TYR A 83 -8.62 -4.77 8.84
CA TYR A 83 -7.84 -4.43 10.04
C TYR A 83 -7.92 -2.95 10.49
N GLU A 84 -8.76 -2.12 9.86
CA GLU A 84 -9.08 -0.73 10.26
C GLU A 84 -10.01 -0.71 11.48
#